data_AF-A0A536UKF0-F1
#
_entry.id   AF-A0A536UKF0-F1
#
_cell.length_a   1.000
_cell.length_b   1.000
_cell.length_c   1.000
_cell.angle_alpha   90.00
_cell.angle_beta   90.00
_cell.angle_gamma   90.00
#
_symmetry.space_group_name_H-M   'P 1'
#
loop_
_entity.id
_entity.type
_entity.pdbx_description
1 polymer ?
#
loop_
_entity_poly.entity_id
_entity_poly.type
_entity_poly.pdbx_seq_one_letter_code
_entity_poly.pdbx_strand_id
1 'polypeptide(L)'
;MWLIMLGATIAVRDGTHFDVDVLPEPKTVHGKAVARLIVHVSMLLVALIFIAFGWRFAAFGYEQSSEMTGINMLSIHIAWPLAGICWLLFLAEKILDDMKLYADGRRGSR
;
A
#
# COMPACT_ATOMS: atom_id res chain seq x y z
N MET A 1 14.14 10.89 1.71
CA MET A 1 13.05 9.97 2.11
C MET A 1 11.68 10.41 1.59
N TRP A 2 11.27 11.66 1.85
CA TRP A 2 9.97 12.18 1.40
C TRP A 2 9.63 11.93 -0.06
N LEU A 3 10.53 12.26 -1.00
CA LEU A 3 10.28 12.05 -2.43
C LEU A 3 10.00 10.57 -2.78
N ILE A 4 10.69 9.64 -2.11
CA ILE A 4 10.49 8.20 -2.31
C ILE A 4 9.11 7.80 -1.78
N MET A 5 8.74 8.25 -0.57
CA MET A 5 7.44 7.94 0.03
C MET A 5 6.27 8.52 -0.76
N LEU A 6 6.43 9.74 -1.28
CA LEU A 6 5.44 10.38 -2.15
C LEU A 6 5.31 9.64 -3.49
N GLY A 7 6.44 9.32 -4.14
CA GLY A 7 6.44 8.54 -5.38
C GLY A 7 5.79 7.17 -5.22
N ALA A 8 6.13 6.45 -4.15
CA ALA A 8 5.51 5.17 -3.82
C ALA A 8 4.00 5.31 -3.57
N THR A 9 3.57 6.39 -2.91
CA THR A 9 2.14 6.66 -2.67
C THR A 9 1.37 6.91 -3.97
N ILE A 10 1.95 7.65 -4.91
CA ILE A 10 1.37 7.84 -6.24
C ILE A 10 1.29 6.49 -6.97
N ALA A 11 2.36 5.70 -6.96
CA ALA A 11 2.37 4.39 -7.61
C ALA A 11 1.36 3.40 -7.00
N VAL A 12 1.15 3.41 -5.67
CA VAL A 12 0.12 2.59 -5.02
C VAL A 12 -1.28 3.03 -5.43
N ARG A 13 -1.53 4.35 -5.52
CA ARG A 13 -2.80 4.90 -6.01
C ARG A 13 -3.06 4.44 -7.45
N ASP A 14 -2.08 4.59 -8.34
CA ASP A 14 -2.23 4.25 -9.75
C ASP A 14 -2.19 2.74 -10.01
N GLY A 15 -1.80 1.94 -9.00
CA GLY A 15 -1.72 0.49 -9.10
C GLY A 15 -0.46 -0.01 -9.80
N THR A 16 0.59 0.80 -9.86
CA THR A 16 1.83 0.50 -10.60
C THR A 16 3.00 0.10 -9.72
N HIS A 17 2.83 0.07 -8.38
CA HIS A 17 3.95 -0.16 -7.46
C HIS A 17 4.30 -1.63 -7.22
N PHE A 18 3.27 -2.48 -7.03
CA PHE A 18 3.42 -3.90 -6.68
C PHE A 18 2.60 -4.81 -7.62
N ASP A 19 2.23 -4.29 -8.79
CA ASP A 19 1.60 -5.09 -9.83
C ASP A 19 2.71 -5.80 -10.61
N VAL A 20 3.04 -7.01 -10.17
CA VAL A 20 4.05 -7.84 -10.82
C VAL A 20 3.32 -9.00 -11.49
N ASP A 21 3.19 -8.91 -12.82
CA ASP A 21 2.59 -9.93 -13.67
C ASP A 21 3.53 -11.14 -13.82
N VAL A 22 3.80 -11.85 -12.73
CA VAL A 22 4.65 -13.06 -12.74
C VAL A 22 3.87 -14.28 -13.25
N LEU A 23 2.54 -14.28 -13.09
CA LEU A 23 1.68 -15.42 -13.43
C LEU A 23 0.84 -15.13 -14.68
N PRO A 24 0.48 -16.18 -15.46
CA PRO A 24 -0.41 -16.01 -16.61
C PRO A 24 -1.76 -15.39 -16.21
N GLU A 25 -2.24 -14.44 -17.01
CA GLU A 25 -3.55 -13.82 -16.76
C GLU A 25 -4.68 -14.86 -16.72
N PRO A 26 -5.49 -14.90 -15.65
CA PRO A 26 -6.62 -15.82 -15.57
C PRO A 26 -7.63 -15.54 -16.69
N LYS A 27 -8.05 -16.60 -17.40
CA LYS A 27 -9.03 -16.50 -18.49
C LYS A 27 -10.47 -16.23 -18.01
N THR A 28 -10.73 -16.40 -16.71
CA THR A 28 -12.06 -16.20 -16.11
C THR A 28 -12.11 -14.92 -15.28
N VAL A 29 -13.25 -14.23 -15.33
CA VAL A 29 -13.50 -13.02 -14.53
C VAL A 29 -13.31 -13.29 -13.03
N HIS A 30 -13.72 -14.47 -12.57
CA HIS A 30 -13.55 -14.92 -11.19
C HIS A 30 -12.07 -15.09 -10.82
N GLY A 31 -11.28 -15.76 -11.66
CA GLY A 31 -9.84 -15.94 -11.42
C GLY A 31 -9.11 -14.60 -11.37
N LYS A 32 -9.47 -13.65 -12.23
CA LYS A 32 -8.90 -12.30 -12.24
C LYS A 32 -9.23 -11.52 -10.96
N ALA A 33 -10.47 -11.62 -10.48
CA ALA A 33 -10.89 -10.97 -9.23
C ALA A 33 -10.15 -11.54 -8.01
N VAL A 34 -9.98 -12.87 -7.93
CA VAL A 34 -9.25 -13.52 -6.83
C VAL A 34 -7.77 -13.13 -6.85
N ALA A 35 -7.13 -13.14 -8.02
CA ALA A 35 -5.72 -12.77 -8.14
C ALA A 35 -5.48 -11.32 -7.67
N ARG A 36 -6.28 -10.37 -8.14
CA ARG A 36 -6.21 -8.96 -7.72
C ARG A 36 -6.42 -8.79 -6.22
N LEU A 37 -7.42 -9.49 -5.67
CA LEU A 37 -7.73 -9.42 -4.24
C LEU A 37 -6.55 -9.91 -3.38
N ILE A 38 -5.88 -10.99 -3.77
CA ILE A 38 -4.69 -11.50 -3.06
C ILE A 38 -3.56 -10.46 -3.05
N VAL A 39 -3.32 -9.80 -4.20
CA VAL A 39 -2.30 -8.74 -4.30
C VAL A 39 -2.65 -7.57 -3.39
N HIS A 40 -3.87 -7.02 -3.50
CA HIS A 40 -4.27 -5.87 -2.68
C HIS A 40 -4.31 -6.17 -1.18
N VAL A 41 -4.72 -7.37 -0.77
CA VAL A 41 -4.67 -7.80 0.65
C VAL A 41 -3.22 -7.91 1.13
N SER A 42 -2.33 -8.45 0.31
CA SER A 42 -0.90 -8.53 0.64
C SER A 42 -0.29 -7.13 0.78
N MET A 43 -0.61 -6.21 -0.11
CA MET A 43 -0.21 -4.81 -0.01
C MET A 43 -0.81 -4.12 1.22
N LEU A 44 -2.03 -4.46 1.61
CA LEU A 44 -2.67 -3.90 2.81
C LEU A 44 -1.91 -4.31 4.06
N LEU A 45 -1.42 -5.55 4.15
CA LEU A 45 -0.54 -5.98 5.24
C LEU A 45 0.74 -5.15 5.30
N VAL A 46 1.35 -4.85 4.15
CA VAL A 46 2.52 -3.97 4.09
C VAL A 46 2.19 -2.55 4.56
N ALA A 47 1.04 -2.00 4.14
CA ALA A 47 0.58 -0.70 4.62
C ALA A 47 0.42 -0.67 6.15
N LEU A 48 -0.15 -1.72 6.75
CA LEU A 48 -0.29 -1.84 8.20
C LEU A 48 1.07 -1.93 8.92
N ILE A 49 2.04 -2.63 8.34
CA ILE A 49 3.42 -2.66 8.84
C ILE A 49 4.01 -1.25 8.82
N PHE A 50 3.82 -0.51 7.73
CA PHE A 50 4.30 0.88 7.61
C PHE A 50 3.68 1.79 8.66
N ILE A 51 2.40 1.62 8.99
CA ILE A 51 1.74 2.39 10.04
C ILE A 51 2.30 2.01 11.41
N ALA A 52 2.28 0.73 11.78
CA ALA A 52 2.64 0.29 13.13
C ALA A 52 4.13 0.49 13.43
N PHE A 53 5.01 -0.01 12.55
CA PHE A 53 6.45 0.10 12.74
C PHE A 53 6.98 1.47 12.34
N GLY A 54 6.39 2.12 11.33
CA GLY A 54 6.74 3.49 10.96
C GLY A 54 6.42 4.48 12.08
N TRP A 55 5.35 4.27 12.84
CA TRP A 55 5.07 5.09 14.03
C TRP A 55 6.19 4.96 15.07
N ARG A 56 6.62 3.73 15.37
CA ARG A 56 7.72 3.50 16.31
C ARG A 56 9.05 4.05 15.79
N PHE A 57 9.29 3.97 14.48
CA PHE A 57 10.45 4.55 13.82
C PHE A 57 10.45 6.08 13.84
N ALA A 58 9.28 6.71 13.66
CA ALA A 58 9.10 8.14 13.81
C ALA A 58 9.35 8.61 15.24
N ALA A 59 8.80 7.89 16.23
CA ALA A 59 9.06 8.16 17.64
C ALA A 59 10.56 8.05 18.00
N PHE A 60 11.25 7.03 17.50
CA PHE A 60 12.71 6.92 17.63
C PHE A 60 13.44 8.12 17.00
N GLY A 61 12.97 8.58 15.83
CA GLY A 61 13.50 9.78 15.19
C GLY A 61 13.30 11.06 16.00
N TYR A 62 12.26 11.14 16.84
CA TYR A 62 12.03 12.30 17.69
C TYR A 62 13.10 12.50 18.75
N GLU A 63 13.66 11.40 19.25
CA GLU A 63 14.75 11.41 20.25
C GLU A 63 16.12 11.72 19.63
N GLN A 64 16.18 11.80 18.29
CA GLN A 64 17.42 11.97 17.54
C GLN A 64 17.45 13.28 16.76
N SER A 65 18.62 13.92 16.77
CA SER A 65 18.92 15.05 15.89
C SER A 65 19.95 14.64 14.85
N SER A 66 19.81 15.19 13.65
CA SER A 66 20.77 15.03 12.56
C SER A 66 22.13 15.59 12.97
N GLU A 67 23.19 14.79 12.87
CA GLU A 67 24.56 15.26 13.17
C GLU A 67 25.04 16.34 12.18
N MET A 68 24.56 16.27 10.94
CA MET A 68 24.99 17.19 9.87
C MET A 68 24.23 18.52 9.91
N THR A 69 22.93 18.50 10.19
CA THR A 69 22.06 19.68 10.08
C THR A 69 21.47 20.15 11.40
N GLY A 70 21.58 19.36 12.47
CA GLY A 70 20.97 19.63 13.78
C GLY A 70 19.44 19.47 13.83
N ILE A 71 18.79 19.18 12.71
CA ILE A 71 17.32 19.06 12.62
C ILE A 71 16.88 17.73 13.24
N ASN A 72 15.73 17.74 13.92
CA ASN A 72 15.13 16.55 14.48
C ASN A 72 14.75 15.52 13.39
N MET A 73 15.16 14.26 13.57
CA MET A 73 14.99 13.19 12.59
C MET A 73 13.53 12.75 12.40
N LEU A 74 12.63 13.11 13.33
CA LEU A 74 11.18 12.96 13.17
C LEU A 74 10.69 13.53 11.83
N SER A 75 11.26 14.67 11.42
CA SER A 75 10.92 15.33 10.16
C SER A 75 11.07 14.43 8.93
N ILE A 76 11.98 13.45 8.97
CA ILE A 76 12.23 12.49 7.90
C ILE A 76 11.47 11.18 8.15
N HIS A 77 11.46 10.70 9.40
CA HIS A 77 10.91 9.38 9.74
C HIS A 77 9.37 9.35 9.74
N ILE A 78 8.70 10.48 10.00
CA ILE A 78 7.23 10.55 9.98
C ILE A 78 6.61 10.26 8.60
N ALA A 79 7.42 10.33 7.54
CA ALA A 79 6.98 10.00 6.19
C ALA A 79 6.52 8.53 6.04
N TRP A 80 7.05 7.61 6.86
CA TRP A 80 6.69 6.18 6.83
C TRP A 80 5.25 5.90 7.25
N PRO A 81 4.81 6.25 8.49
CA PRO A 81 3.43 6.01 8.90
C PRO A 81 2.45 6.81 8.05
N LEU A 82 2.83 8.01 7.58
CA LEU A 82 1.98 8.81 6.71
C LEU A 82 1.73 8.11 5.36
N ALA A 83 2.79 7.58 4.72
CA ALA A 83 2.64 6.79 3.49
C ALA A 83 1.76 5.55 3.73
N GLY A 84 1.98 4.82 4.83
CA GLY A 84 1.17 3.67 5.20
C GLY A 84 -0.33 3.99 5.33
N ILE A 85 -0.68 5.14 5.95
CA ILE A 85 -2.06 5.61 6.06
C ILE A 85 -2.65 5.89 4.67
N CYS A 86 -1.92 6.59 3.80
CA CYS A 86 -2.39 6.86 2.44
C CYS A 86 -2.61 5.55 1.65
N TRP A 87 -1.69 4.59 1.77
CA TRP A 87 -1.82 3.31 1.08
C TRP A 87 -3.01 2.51 1.59
N LEU A 88 -3.26 2.52 2.90
CA LEU A 88 -4.44 1.89 3.50
C LEU A 88 -5.74 2.41 2.89
N LEU A 89 -5.87 3.73 2.72
CA LEU A 89 -7.06 4.33 2.12
C LEU A 89 -7.27 3.89 0.67
N PHE A 90 -6.23 3.99 -0.18
CA PHE A 90 -6.32 3.58 -1.58
C PHE A 90 -6.55 2.08 -1.75
N LEU A 91 -5.94 1.25 -0.91
CA LEU A 91 -6.11 -0.19 -0.95
C LEU A 91 -7.50 -0.61 -0.46
N ALA A 92 -8.07 0.08 0.52
CA ALA A 92 -9.44 -0.18 0.97
C ALA A 92 -10.44 0.04 -0.19
N GLU A 93 -10.30 1.12 -0.96
CA GLU A 93 -11.14 1.37 -2.14
C GLU A 93 -10.98 0.25 -3.19
N LYS A 94 -9.74 -0.13 -3.52
CA LYS A 94 -9.45 -1.18 -4.51
C LYS A 94 -9.97 -2.55 -4.11
N ILE A 95 -9.86 -2.92 -2.83
CA ILE A 95 -10.38 -4.18 -2.30
C ILE A 95 -11.90 -4.22 -2.42
N LEU A 96 -12.60 -3.12 -2.11
CA LEU A 96 -14.05 -3.04 -2.28
C LEU A 96 -14.47 -3.23 -3.74
N ASP A 97 -13.72 -2.67 -4.69
CA ASP A 97 -13.99 -2.85 -6.12
C ASP A 97 -13.71 -4.27 -6.60
N ASP A 98 -12.65 -4.91 -6.12
CA ASP A 98 -12.37 -6.33 -6.41
C ASP A 98 -13.46 -7.25 -5.85
N MET A 99 -13.99 -6.95 -4.66
CA MET A 99 -15.11 -7.69 -4.07
C MET A 99 -16.39 -7.56 -4.90
N LYS A 100 -16.68 -6.37 -5.46
CA LYS A 100 -17.81 -6.17 -6.39
C LYS A 100 -17.60 -6.98 -7.67
N LEU A 101 -16.40 -6.92 -8.24
CA LEU A 101 -16.04 -7.68 -9.45
C LEU A 101 -16.20 -9.20 -9.23
N TYR A 102 -15.80 -9.69 -8.06
CA TYR A 102 -15.99 -11.08 -7.66
C TYR A 102 -17.48 -11.47 -7.60
N ALA A 103 -18.32 -10.59 -7.02
CA ALA A 103 -19.76 -10.83 -6.91
C ALA A 103 -20.47 -10.83 -8.28
N ASP A 104 -20.10 -9.94 -9.18
CA ASP A 104 -20.68 -9.83 -10.53
C ASP A 104 -20.21 -10.98 -11.44
N GLY A 105 -18.94 -11.36 -11.38
CA GLY A 105 -18.40 -12.52 -12.10
C GLY A 105 -19.09 -13.84 -11.72
N ARG A 106 -19.65 -13.91 -10.50
CA ARG A 106 -20.45 -15.05 -10.03
C ARG A 106 -21.89 -15.05 -10.56
N ARG A 107 -22.44 -13.88 -10.94
CA ARG A 107 -23.79 -13.77 -11.52
C ARG A 107 -23.83 -14.06 -13.02
N GLY A 108 -22.80 -13.68 -13.78
CA GLY A 108 -22.73 -13.91 -15.23
C GLY A 108 -22.38 -15.34 -15.68
N SER A 109 -22.13 -16.25 -14.72
CA SER A 109 -21.83 -17.68 -14.98
C SER A 109 -23.04 -18.60 -14.74
N ARG A 110 -24.23 -18.05 -14.51
CA ARG A 110 -25.52 -18.76 -14.45
C ARG A 110 -26.35 -18.40 -15.68
#